data_AF-A0ABC8ZWA7-F1
#
_entry.id   AF-A0ABC8ZWA7-F1
#
_cell.length_a   1.000
_cell.length_b   1.000
_cell.length_c   1.000
_cell.angle_alpha   90.00
_cell.angle_beta   90.00
_cell.angle_gamma   90.00
#
_symmetry.space_group_name_H-M   'P 1'
#
loop_
_entity.id
_entity.type
_entity.pdbx_description
1 polymer ?
#
loop_
_entity_poly.entity_id
_entity_poly.type
_entity_poly.pdbx_seq_one_letter_code
_entity_poly.pdbx_strand_id
1 'polypeptide(L)'
;MGRARERRFFLCTEYRHRRCSPPSRSSSTTPPPPPPPPPRDVAGEEPLGTQIESSLFTEPTRPPAESSLHHPALLTRMATLRNLKIKTSTCKRIVKELRSYEKEVEKEAAKTADMKEKGADPYDLKQQENVLAESRMMVPDCHKRLETALADLKATLAELKEANEQGAEIGEAESTIAEVEAVVKPTEE
;
A
#
# COMPACT_ATOMS: atom_id res chain seq x y z
N MET A 1 6.30 39.49 3.61
CA MET A 1 6.60 38.43 4.60
C MET A 1 6.12 37.11 4.03
N GLY A 2 6.98 36.09 3.91
CA GLY A 2 6.56 34.79 3.35
C GLY A 2 7.70 33.96 2.77
N ARG A 3 8.69 33.57 3.57
CA ARG A 3 9.73 32.57 3.20
C ARG A 3 10.12 31.76 4.42
N ALA A 4 9.29 30.78 4.80
CA ALA A 4 9.55 29.98 6.01
C ALA A 4 9.11 28.50 5.92
N ARG A 5 8.90 27.90 4.74
CA ARG A 5 8.52 26.48 4.62
C ARG A 5 9.51 25.57 3.89
N GLU A 6 10.60 26.11 3.35
CA GLU A 6 11.50 25.33 2.49
C GLU A 6 12.79 24.85 3.19
N ARG A 7 13.01 25.24 4.45
CA ARG A 7 14.24 24.88 5.20
C ARG A 7 14.16 23.58 6.00
N ARG A 8 13.05 22.83 5.93
CA ARG A 8 12.93 21.52 6.62
C ARG A 8 13.32 20.32 5.76
N PHE A 9 13.46 20.49 4.45
CA PHE A 9 13.85 19.38 3.57
C PHE A 9 15.37 19.24 3.41
N PHE A 10 16.15 20.28 3.72
CA PHE A 10 17.59 20.31 3.40
C PHE A 10 18.52 19.82 4.53
N LEU A 11 18.00 19.61 5.75
CA LEU A 11 18.83 19.20 6.89
C LEU A 11 18.90 17.68 7.12
N CYS A 12 18.31 16.86 6.23
CA CYS A 12 18.38 15.40 6.35
C CYS A 12 19.46 14.76 5.43
N THR A 13 20.03 15.51 4.50
CA THR A 13 21.02 15.00 3.52
C THR A 13 22.47 15.07 4.00
N GLU A 14 22.80 15.93 4.97
CA GLU A 14 24.20 16.17 5.40
C GLU A 14 24.66 15.36 6.64
N TYR A 15 23.82 14.49 7.22
CA TYR A 15 24.20 13.66 8.37
C TYR A 15 24.54 12.19 8.01
N ARG A 16 24.85 11.92 6.73
CA ARG A 16 25.10 10.54 6.26
C ARG A 16 26.48 10.30 5.60
N HIS A 17 27.39 11.26 5.67
CA HIS A 17 28.69 11.18 4.96
C HIS A 17 29.93 10.93 5.83
N ARG A 18 29.78 10.62 7.12
CA ARG A 18 30.91 10.16 7.96
C ARG A 18 30.54 8.92 8.77
N ARG A 19 30.61 7.74 8.15
CA ARG A 19 31.16 6.52 8.76
C ARG A 19 31.15 5.35 7.77
N CYS A 20 32.27 4.64 7.78
CA CYS A 20 32.49 3.28 7.29
C CYS A 20 32.79 3.13 5.79
N SER A 21 34.08 3.21 5.46
CA SER A 21 34.66 2.38 4.40
C SER A 21 34.32 0.90 4.67
N PRO A 22 33.85 0.12 3.67
CA PRO A 22 33.62 -1.30 3.85
C PRO A 22 34.96 -2.06 3.80
N PRO A 23 35.16 -3.11 4.61
CA PRO A 23 36.30 -4.00 4.42
C PRO A 23 36.05 -4.88 3.17
N SER A 24 37.10 -5.07 2.37
CA SER A 24 37.12 -6.05 1.30
C SER A 24 36.88 -7.45 1.87
N ARG A 25 35.73 -8.05 1.58
CA ARG A 25 35.45 -9.45 1.92
C ARG A 25 35.12 -10.22 0.65
N SER A 26 36.15 -10.90 0.14
CA SER A 26 36.06 -12.04 -0.74
C SER A 26 35.23 -13.17 -0.09
N SER A 27 34.79 -14.10 -0.93
CA SER A 27 34.08 -15.37 -0.67
C SER A 27 32.54 -15.31 -0.58
N SER A 28 31.96 -15.76 -1.69
CA SER A 28 30.60 -16.21 -1.92
C SER A 28 30.21 -17.37 -1.00
N THR A 29 29.23 -17.15 -0.13
CA THR A 29 28.42 -18.23 0.45
C THR A 29 26.97 -17.77 0.46
N THR A 30 26.21 -18.22 -0.53
CA THR A 30 24.75 -18.13 -0.52
C THR A 30 24.20 -18.99 0.63
N PRO A 31 23.32 -18.47 1.50
CA PRO A 31 22.70 -19.28 2.54
C PRO A 31 21.75 -20.33 1.92
N PRO A 32 21.67 -21.55 2.47
CA PRO A 32 20.77 -22.58 1.95
C PRO A 32 19.29 -22.23 2.20
N PRO A 33 18.37 -22.69 1.34
CA PRO A 33 16.94 -22.45 1.49
C PRO A 33 16.36 -23.15 2.74
N PRO A 34 15.28 -22.60 3.32
CA PRO A 34 14.63 -23.19 4.49
C PRO A 34 13.94 -24.54 4.15
N PRO A 35 13.84 -25.47 5.11
CA PRO A 35 13.19 -26.75 4.90
C PRO A 35 11.65 -26.61 4.76
N PRO A 36 10.99 -27.54 4.03
CA PRO A 36 9.54 -27.51 3.85
C PRO A 36 8.77 -27.84 5.15
N PRO A 37 7.53 -27.34 5.30
CA PRO A 37 6.71 -27.61 6.47
C PRO A 37 6.26 -29.08 6.52
N PRO A 38 6.01 -29.64 7.72
CA PRO A 38 5.55 -31.01 7.89
C PRO A 38 4.12 -31.22 7.35
N PRO A 39 3.78 -32.44 6.91
CA PRO A 39 2.44 -32.76 6.46
C PRO A 39 1.42 -32.67 7.60
N ARG A 40 0.23 -32.14 7.30
CA ARG A 40 -0.89 -32.11 8.23
C ARG A 40 -1.51 -33.51 8.32
N ASP A 41 -1.41 -34.13 9.48
CA ASP A 41 -2.16 -35.35 9.79
C ASP A 41 -3.66 -35.08 9.71
N VAL A 42 -4.32 -35.80 8.80
CA VAL A 42 -5.77 -35.94 8.75
C VAL A 42 -6.14 -36.97 9.81
N ALA A 43 -6.49 -36.49 11.00
CA ALA A 43 -7.02 -37.32 12.07
C ALA A 43 -8.49 -37.64 11.78
N GLY A 44 -8.78 -38.94 11.77
CA GLY A 44 -10.00 -39.55 11.27
C GLY A 44 -11.29 -39.18 11.99
N GLU A 45 -12.37 -39.30 11.23
CA GLU A 45 -13.69 -39.66 11.74
C GLU A 45 -13.62 -41.01 12.46
N GLU A 46 -14.27 -41.14 13.61
CA GLU A 46 -15.06 -42.32 13.97
C GLU A 46 -16.14 -41.90 14.99
N PRO A 47 -17.36 -42.45 14.92
CA PRO A 47 -18.53 -42.04 15.70
C PRO A 47 -18.75 -42.94 16.93
N LEU A 48 -19.52 -42.47 17.93
CA LEU A 48 -20.33 -43.35 18.76
C LEU A 48 -21.36 -42.57 19.58
N GLY A 49 -22.60 -43.06 19.53
CA GLY A 49 -23.77 -42.40 20.07
C GLY A 49 -24.11 -42.74 21.51
N THR A 50 -25.12 -41.98 21.96
CA THR A 50 -26.28 -42.37 22.78
C THR A 50 -26.05 -42.90 24.21
N GLN A 51 -26.44 -42.07 25.18
CA GLN A 51 -27.58 -42.24 26.14
C GLN A 51 -27.27 -41.78 27.58
N ILE A 52 -28.14 -40.87 28.08
CA ILE A 52 -28.88 -40.95 29.37
C ILE A 52 -28.07 -40.69 30.67
N GLU A 53 -28.47 -39.94 31.70
CA GLU A 53 -29.69 -39.22 32.07
C GLU A 53 -29.37 -38.21 33.20
N SER A 54 -30.32 -37.31 33.46
CA SER A 54 -30.70 -36.81 34.80
C SER A 54 -29.70 -35.95 35.60
N SER A 55 -30.00 -34.66 35.72
CA SER A 55 -30.50 -34.10 37.00
C SER A 55 -30.67 -32.59 36.90
N LEU A 56 -31.91 -32.16 37.14
CA LEU A 56 -32.30 -30.97 37.90
C LEU A 56 -31.32 -29.78 37.85
N PHE A 57 -31.48 -28.91 36.86
CA PHE A 57 -31.12 -27.51 37.03
C PHE A 57 -32.32 -26.65 36.67
N THR A 58 -32.95 -26.15 37.72
CA THR A 58 -34.11 -25.27 37.77
C THR A 58 -33.95 -24.09 36.82
N GLU A 59 -34.94 -23.86 35.96
CA GLU A 59 -35.13 -22.59 35.25
C GLU A 59 -35.36 -21.47 36.26
N PRO A 60 -34.61 -20.37 36.21
CA PRO A 60 -35.14 -19.07 36.59
C PRO A 60 -35.59 -18.38 35.31
N THR A 61 -36.91 -18.30 35.13
CA THR A 61 -37.56 -17.36 34.22
C THR A 61 -37.06 -15.95 34.50
N ARG A 62 -36.10 -15.48 33.70
CA ARG A 62 -35.75 -14.06 33.64
C ARG A 62 -36.74 -13.36 32.71
N PRO A 63 -37.37 -12.25 33.13
CA PRO A 63 -38.25 -11.47 32.26
C PRO A 63 -37.43 -10.83 31.13
N PRO A 64 -38.03 -10.54 29.96
CA PRO A 64 -37.37 -9.81 28.89
C PRO A 64 -37.21 -8.35 29.33
N ALA A 65 -36.04 -8.02 29.89
CA ALA A 65 -35.63 -6.64 30.10
C ALA A 65 -35.03 -6.12 28.79
N GLU A 66 -35.85 -5.40 28.03
CA GLU A 66 -35.42 -4.44 27.02
C GLU A 66 -34.40 -3.47 27.64
N SER A 67 -33.12 -3.57 27.28
CA SER A 67 -32.12 -2.48 27.34
C SER A 67 -30.72 -3.00 27.03
N SER A 68 -30.47 -3.29 25.76
CA SER A 68 -29.09 -3.25 25.26
C SER A 68 -29.14 -2.71 23.84
N LEU A 69 -29.04 -1.39 23.74
CA LEU A 69 -28.71 -0.70 22.49
C LEU A 69 -27.25 -1.02 22.13
N HIS A 70 -26.92 -2.29 21.89
CA HIS A 70 -25.78 -2.61 21.04
C HIS A 70 -26.25 -2.39 19.61
N HIS A 71 -26.15 -1.14 19.14
CA HIS A 71 -26.33 -0.84 17.72
C HIS A 71 -25.13 -1.43 16.96
N PRO A 72 -25.26 -2.54 16.22
CA PRO A 72 -24.17 -3.01 15.35
C PRO A 72 -23.76 -1.95 14.31
N ALA A 73 -24.65 -1.00 14.03
CA ALA A 73 -24.44 0.10 13.10
C ALA A 73 -23.29 1.05 13.49
N LEU A 74 -23.08 1.37 14.77
CA LEU A 74 -22.06 2.35 15.18
C LEU A 74 -20.63 1.79 15.13
N LEU A 75 -20.48 0.48 15.37
CA LEU A 75 -19.19 -0.23 15.25
C LEU A 75 -18.76 -0.36 13.79
N THR A 76 -19.72 -0.67 12.90
CA THR A 76 -19.52 -0.68 11.45
C THR A 76 -19.14 0.72 10.94
N ARG A 77 -19.82 1.77 11.42
CA ARG A 77 -19.52 3.17 11.08
C ARG A 77 -18.10 3.63 11.42
N MET A 78 -17.62 3.32 12.62
CA MET A 78 -16.24 3.63 12.99
C MET A 78 -15.22 2.82 12.19
N ALA A 79 -15.58 1.60 11.77
CA ALA A 79 -14.74 0.78 10.91
C ALA A 79 -14.65 1.32 9.48
N THR A 80 -15.76 1.79 8.90
CA THR A 80 -15.80 2.35 7.53
C THR A 80 -15.01 3.65 7.41
N LEU A 81 -15.11 4.57 8.39
CA LEU A 81 -14.30 5.80 8.40
C LEU A 81 -12.80 5.52 8.58
N ARG A 82 -12.42 4.53 9.41
CA ARG A 82 -11.02 4.09 9.51
C ARG A 82 -10.52 3.46 8.21
N ASN A 83 -11.34 2.62 7.57
CA ASN A 83 -11.02 2.03 6.28
C ASN A 83 -10.81 3.11 5.21
N LEU A 84 -11.63 4.17 5.21
CA LEU A 84 -11.46 5.29 4.31
C LEU A 84 -10.08 5.96 4.50
N LYS A 85 -9.71 6.30 5.75
CA LYS A 85 -8.38 6.87 6.04
C LYS A 85 -7.24 5.96 5.57
N ILE A 86 -7.35 4.66 5.81
CA ILE A 86 -6.35 3.69 5.38
C ILE A 86 -6.22 3.70 3.86
N LYS A 87 -7.33 3.58 3.12
CA LYS A 87 -7.34 3.60 1.65
C LYS A 87 -6.82 4.92 1.08
N THR A 88 -7.19 6.06 1.67
CA THR A 88 -6.63 7.38 1.31
C THR A 88 -5.11 7.41 1.50
N SER A 89 -4.61 6.91 2.64
CA SER A 89 -3.17 6.87 2.91
C SER A 89 -2.41 5.93 1.94
N THR A 90 -3.03 4.81 1.54
CA THR A 90 -2.49 3.89 0.54
C THR A 90 -2.36 4.58 -0.82
N CYS A 91 -3.39 5.30 -1.28
CA CYS A 91 -3.33 6.07 -2.52
C CYS A 91 -2.20 7.12 -2.48
N LYS A 92 -2.08 7.88 -1.38
CA LYS A 92 -0.99 8.86 -1.19
C LYS A 92 0.40 8.21 -1.24
N ARG A 93 0.55 6.98 -0.75
CA ARG A 93 1.81 6.25 -0.79
C ARG A 93 2.15 5.81 -2.21
N ILE A 94 1.20 5.20 -2.92
CA ILE A 94 1.41 4.75 -4.30
C ILE A 94 1.73 5.93 -5.23
N VAL A 95 1.10 7.10 -5.05
CA VAL A 95 1.45 8.32 -5.80
C VAL A 95 2.92 8.71 -5.56
N LYS A 96 3.40 8.66 -4.31
CA LYS A 96 4.82 8.96 -4.01
C LYS A 96 5.77 7.95 -4.63
N GLU A 97 5.40 6.67 -4.64
CA GLU A 97 6.17 5.62 -5.32
C GLU A 97 6.26 5.90 -6.83
N LEU A 98 5.11 6.20 -7.47
CA LEU A 98 5.04 6.55 -8.89
C LEU A 98 5.91 7.78 -9.21
N ARG A 99 5.82 8.85 -8.42
CA ARG A 99 6.69 10.04 -8.58
C ARG A 99 8.18 9.74 -8.40
N SER A 100 8.53 8.71 -7.61
CA SER A 100 9.92 8.27 -7.46
C SER A 100 10.40 7.57 -8.73
N TYR A 101 9.60 6.64 -9.26
CA TYR A 101 9.93 5.92 -10.50
C TYR A 101 9.98 6.85 -11.72
N GLU A 102 9.05 7.81 -11.84
CA GLU A 102 9.10 8.84 -12.89
C GLU A 102 10.42 9.62 -12.87
N LYS A 103 10.87 10.04 -11.68
CA LYS A 103 12.16 10.76 -11.53
C LYS A 103 13.36 9.89 -11.88
N GLU A 104 13.30 8.59 -11.63
CA GLU A 104 14.36 7.66 -12.04
C GLU A 104 14.39 7.53 -13.57
N VAL A 105 13.22 7.38 -14.20
CA VAL A 105 13.10 7.37 -15.66
C VAL A 105 13.60 8.68 -16.28
N GLU A 106 13.29 9.83 -15.70
CA GLU A 106 13.79 11.14 -16.16
C GLU A 106 15.33 11.23 -16.06
N LYS A 107 15.92 10.77 -14.96
CA LYS A 107 17.38 10.76 -14.78
C LYS A 107 18.08 9.85 -15.79
N GLU A 108 17.57 8.63 -15.96
CA GLU A 108 18.16 7.70 -16.93
C GLU A 108 17.93 8.19 -18.36
N ALA A 109 16.79 8.84 -18.66
CA ALA A 109 16.53 9.43 -19.97
C ALA A 109 17.46 10.62 -20.27
N ALA A 110 17.69 11.50 -19.28
CA ALA A 110 18.65 12.60 -19.38
C ALA A 110 20.07 12.07 -19.61
N LYS A 111 20.47 11.02 -18.88
CA LYS A 111 21.76 10.37 -19.07
C LYS A 111 21.89 9.74 -20.47
N THR A 112 20.84 9.09 -20.98
CA THR A 112 20.82 8.57 -22.35
C THR A 112 20.93 9.70 -23.38
N ALA A 113 20.23 10.82 -23.18
CA ALA A 113 20.31 11.99 -24.05
C ALA A 113 21.71 12.61 -24.05
N ASP A 114 22.32 12.79 -22.88
CA ASP A 114 23.69 13.29 -22.72
C ASP A 114 24.72 12.38 -23.41
N MET A 115 24.55 11.05 -23.31
CA MET A 115 25.42 10.09 -23.98
C MET A 115 25.26 10.13 -25.50
N LYS A 116 24.04 10.38 -26.00
CA LYS A 116 23.77 10.57 -27.42
C LYS A 116 24.41 11.86 -27.94
N GLU A 117 24.30 12.96 -27.20
CA GLU A 117 24.89 14.25 -27.58
C GLU A 117 26.42 14.20 -27.58
N LYS A 118 27.03 13.52 -26.60
CA LYS A 118 28.49 13.34 -26.51
C LYS A 118 29.05 12.35 -27.54
N GLY A 119 28.19 11.69 -28.33
CA GLY A 119 28.61 10.70 -29.33
C GLY A 119 29.25 9.47 -28.69
N ALA A 120 28.68 8.97 -27.58
CA ALA A 120 29.15 7.75 -26.93
C ALA A 120 29.10 6.53 -27.87
N ASP A 121 29.87 5.50 -27.55
CA ASP A 121 29.93 4.28 -28.35
C ASP A 121 28.55 3.60 -28.45
N PRO A 122 28.21 2.99 -29.60
CA PRO A 122 26.93 2.30 -29.77
C PRO A 122 26.64 1.21 -28.74
N TYR A 123 27.67 0.55 -28.20
CA TYR A 123 27.51 -0.45 -27.16
C TYR A 123 27.05 0.17 -25.83
N ASP A 124 27.69 1.27 -25.41
CA ASP A 124 27.35 1.99 -24.19
C ASP A 124 25.95 2.62 -24.27
N LEU A 125 25.58 3.15 -25.45
CA LEU A 125 24.23 3.66 -25.70
C LEU A 125 23.18 2.57 -25.58
N LYS A 126 23.41 1.41 -26.19
CA LYS A 126 22.48 0.28 -26.11
C LYS A 126 22.33 -0.25 -24.68
N GLN A 127 23.43 -0.30 -23.93
CA GLN A 127 23.39 -0.66 -22.51
C GLN A 127 22.54 0.33 -21.71
N GLN A 128 22.76 1.63 -21.91
CA GLN A 128 22.03 2.68 -21.21
C GLN A 128 20.54 2.71 -21.62
N GLU A 129 20.21 2.41 -22.87
CA GLU A 129 18.83 2.25 -23.34
C GLU A 129 18.12 1.06 -22.69
N ASN A 130 18.81 -0.05 -22.47
CA ASN A 130 18.25 -1.18 -21.71
C ASN A 130 17.94 -0.77 -20.26
N VAL A 131 18.84 -0.04 -19.60
CA VAL A 131 18.61 0.48 -18.24
C VAL A 131 17.38 1.40 -18.22
N LEU A 132 17.27 2.32 -19.19
CA LEU A 132 16.11 3.19 -19.31
C LEU A 132 14.81 2.40 -19.54
N ALA A 133 14.85 1.35 -20.36
CA ALA A 133 13.71 0.49 -20.61
C ALA A 133 13.28 -0.26 -19.33
N GLU A 134 14.23 -0.81 -18.57
CA GLU A 134 13.96 -1.48 -17.28
C GLU A 134 13.25 -0.53 -16.30
N SER A 135 13.74 0.71 -16.17
CA SER A 135 13.09 1.71 -15.31
C SER A 135 11.68 2.07 -15.81
N ARG A 136 11.48 2.21 -17.12
CA ARG A 136 10.16 2.51 -17.71
C ARG A 136 9.15 1.39 -17.49
N MET A 137 9.59 0.13 -17.50
CA MET A 137 8.72 -1.02 -17.30
C MET A 137 8.15 -1.12 -15.87
N MET A 138 8.70 -0.39 -14.90
CA MET A 138 8.19 -0.35 -13.52
C MET A 138 7.00 0.59 -13.31
N VAL A 139 6.90 1.65 -14.12
CA VAL A 139 5.82 2.65 -14.07
C VAL A 139 4.42 2.05 -14.30
N PRO A 140 4.16 1.18 -15.31
CA PRO A 140 2.82 0.67 -15.59
C PRO A 140 2.25 -0.20 -14.46
N ASP A 141 3.08 -0.91 -13.71
CA ASP A 141 2.61 -1.71 -12.57
C ASP A 141 2.12 -0.79 -11.43
N CYS A 142 2.79 0.33 -11.20
CA CYS A 142 2.35 1.33 -10.23
C CYS A 142 1.00 1.95 -10.61
N HIS A 143 0.79 2.24 -11.91
CA HIS A 143 -0.51 2.73 -12.39
C HIS A 143 -1.64 1.72 -12.15
N LYS A 144 -1.43 0.44 -12.46
CA LYS A 144 -2.44 -0.61 -12.22
C LYS A 144 -2.81 -0.72 -10.73
N ARG A 145 -1.81 -0.69 -9.85
CA ARG A 145 -2.03 -0.70 -8.39
C ARG A 145 -2.78 0.56 -7.93
N LEU A 146 -2.45 1.71 -8.52
CA LEU A 146 -3.08 3.00 -8.21
C LEU A 146 -4.55 3.03 -8.65
N GLU A 147 -4.86 2.50 -9.83
CA GLU A 147 -6.22 2.36 -10.36
C GLU A 147 -7.07 1.46 -9.46
N THR A 148 -6.51 0.33 -9.03
CA THR A 148 -7.18 -0.60 -8.10
C THR A 148 -7.48 0.08 -6.77
N ALA A 149 -6.48 0.75 -6.20
CA ALA A 149 -6.62 1.49 -4.94
C ALA A 149 -7.63 2.65 -5.06
N LEU A 150 -7.68 3.32 -6.22
CA LEU A 150 -8.68 4.35 -6.51
C LEU A 150 -10.09 3.77 -6.57
N ALA A 151 -10.29 2.65 -7.25
CA ALA A 151 -11.58 1.98 -7.32
C ALA A 151 -12.06 1.59 -5.91
N ASP A 152 -11.16 1.02 -5.10
CA ASP A 152 -11.44 0.68 -3.70
C ASP A 152 -11.81 1.89 -2.84
N LEU A 153 -11.12 3.02 -3.03
CA LEU A 153 -11.38 4.27 -2.31
C LEU A 153 -12.75 4.86 -2.71
N LYS A 154 -13.05 4.88 -4.00
CA LYS A 154 -14.34 5.33 -4.55
C LYS A 154 -15.50 4.46 -4.07
N ALA A 155 -15.33 3.14 -4.05
CA ALA A 155 -16.34 2.22 -3.52
C ALA A 155 -16.67 2.53 -2.06
N THR A 156 -15.65 2.71 -1.21
CA THR A 156 -15.88 3.08 0.20
C THR A 156 -16.48 4.47 0.37
N LEU A 157 -16.17 5.42 -0.51
CA LEU A 157 -16.82 6.73 -0.48
C LEU A 157 -18.29 6.65 -0.88
N ALA A 158 -18.65 5.83 -1.85
CA ALA A 158 -20.05 5.62 -2.24
C ALA A 158 -20.84 5.04 -1.05
N GLU A 159 -20.32 4.00 -0.39
CA GLU A 159 -20.94 3.41 0.82
C GLU A 159 -21.16 4.45 1.93
N LEU A 160 -20.19 5.34 2.17
CA LEU A 160 -20.30 6.39 3.18
C LEU A 160 -21.28 7.50 2.80
N LYS A 161 -21.41 7.80 1.50
CA LYS A 161 -22.39 8.76 0.99
C LYS A 161 -23.82 8.24 1.15
N GLU A 162 -24.06 6.96 0.88
CA GLU A 162 -25.36 6.31 1.12
C GLU A 162 -25.74 6.30 2.60
N ALA A 163 -24.75 6.18 3.50
CA ALA A 163 -24.95 6.30 4.95
C ALA A 163 -25.17 7.75 5.44
N ASN A 164 -25.19 8.74 4.53
CA ASN A 164 -25.29 10.19 4.81
C ASN A 164 -24.32 10.65 5.92
N GLU A 165 -23.11 10.11 5.91
CA GLU A 165 -22.09 10.47 6.89
C GLU A 165 -21.31 11.71 6.45
N GLN A 166 -21.13 12.66 7.37
CA GLN A 166 -20.25 13.81 7.16
C GLN A 166 -19.02 13.68 8.07
N GLY A 167 -17.84 13.84 7.47
CA GLY A 167 -16.55 13.82 8.17
C GLY A 167 -15.49 14.55 7.36
N ALA A 168 -14.50 15.13 8.05
CA ALA A 168 -13.36 15.78 7.39
C ALA A 168 -12.56 14.79 6.53
N GLU A 169 -12.65 13.51 6.86
CA GLU A 169 -12.10 12.36 6.15
C GLU A 169 -12.58 12.25 4.70
N ILE A 170 -13.85 12.58 4.45
CA ILE A 170 -14.46 12.47 3.13
C ILE A 170 -13.88 13.54 2.22
N GLY A 171 -13.75 14.78 2.70
CA GLY A 171 -13.12 15.86 1.95
C GLY A 171 -11.65 15.57 1.64
N GLU A 172 -10.90 14.98 2.58
CA GLU A 172 -9.51 14.57 2.34
C GLU A 172 -9.41 13.45 1.30
N ALA A 173 -10.32 12.47 1.36
CA ALA A 173 -10.40 11.40 0.37
C ALA A 173 -10.76 11.93 -1.03
N GLU A 174 -11.72 12.83 -1.15
CA GLU A 174 -12.10 13.47 -2.42
C GLU A 174 -10.96 14.29 -3.02
N SER A 175 -10.25 15.09 -2.20
CA SER A 175 -9.04 15.81 -2.64
C SER A 175 -7.98 14.84 -3.15
N THR A 176 -7.76 13.73 -2.42
CA THR A 176 -6.78 12.71 -2.82
C THR A 176 -7.20 12.02 -4.11
N ILE A 177 -8.49 11.75 -4.33
CA ILE A 177 -8.99 11.18 -5.59
C ILE A 177 -8.71 12.13 -6.74
N ALA A 178 -9.00 13.43 -6.59
CA ALA A 178 -8.73 14.41 -7.64
C ALA A 178 -7.22 14.47 -7.99
N GLU A 179 -6.35 14.47 -6.98
CA GLU A 179 -4.89 14.41 -7.18
C GLU A 179 -4.46 13.13 -7.89
N VAL A 180 -5.00 11.97 -7.50
CA VAL A 180 -4.63 10.69 -8.09
C VAL A 180 -5.18 10.53 -9.51
N GLU A 181 -6.41 10.99 -9.78
CA GLU A 181 -6.98 10.99 -11.12
C GLU A 181 -6.20 11.87 -12.09
N ALA A 182 -5.65 12.99 -11.62
CA ALA A 182 -4.75 13.82 -12.42
C ALA A 182 -3.42 13.12 -12.76
N VAL A 183 -3.00 12.12 -11.97
CA VAL A 183 -1.81 11.31 -12.22
C VAL A 183 -2.13 10.10 -13.11
N VAL A 184 -3.30 9.48 -12.95
CA VAL A 184 -3.74 8.29 -13.70
C VAL A 184 -4.26 8.61 -15.09
N LYS A 185 -4.71 9.84 -15.33
CA LYS A 185 -4.94 10.38 -16.68
C LYS A 185 -3.66 11.10 -17.12
N PRO A 186 -2.56 10.41 -17.48
CA PRO A 186 -1.51 11.13 -18.17
C PRO A 186 -2.15 11.71 -19.42
N THR A 187 -2.05 13.02 -19.53
CA THR A 187 -2.33 13.86 -20.68
C THR A 187 -2.17 13.07 -21.98
N GLU A 188 -3.28 12.73 -22.62
CA GLU A 188 -3.28 12.34 -24.02
C GLU A 188 -2.88 13.58 -24.83
N GLU A 189 -1.57 13.78 -25.04
CA GLU A 189 -1.03 14.60 -26.13
C GLU A 189 0.27 13.99 -26.66
#